data_AF-A0A966HFE1-F1
#
_entry.id   AF-A0A966HFE1-F1
#
_cell.length_a   1.000
_cell.length_b   1.000
_cell.length_c   1.000
_cell.angle_alpha   90.00
_cell.angle_beta   90.00
_cell.angle_gamma   90.00
#
_symmetry.space_group_name_H-M   'P 1'
#
loop_
_entity.id
_entity.type
_entity.pdbx_description
1 polymer ?
#
loop_
_entity_poly.entity_id
_entity_poly.type
_entity_poly.pdbx_seq_one_letter_code
_entity_poly.pdbx_strand_id
1 'polypeptide(L)'
;DHYCSDADFVFNLAGVNRPKEQSEFMSGNFGFASVLLDTLKKHNNRAPVMLASSIQATLIGRYGTSDYGKSKLAGEELFFEYSKATGAPVYVYRFPNLFGKWCRPNYNSAVATFCNNIANDLPIRVDNPATELDLLYIDDLVAEMLDALEGKEHRCEYDELDPFEKKDGRYCFVPTTHHVTLGEIVDLLNTFKAQPETLVIPEMSKNSFAKKLYSTYLSYLPAPKVAFPLKMNVDARGSFTELLKTKNCGQVSINISKPGVTKGQHWHHSKWEFFIVVSGHGLIQERKIGDPADEAHTLNFEVSGEKITAIHMLPGYTHNIINLSDTEDLVTVMWANEPFDPTYPDTFFQEV
;
A
#
# COMPACT_ATOMS: atom_id res chain seq x y z
N ASP A 1 -35.16 16.10 5.61
CA ASP A 1 -35.95 17.29 5.25
C ASP A 1 -35.06 18.54 5.27
N HIS A 2 -34.69 19.12 6.42
CA HIS A 2 -33.79 20.30 6.50
C HIS A 2 -32.49 20.17 5.69
N TYR A 3 -31.75 19.06 5.82
CA TYR A 3 -30.53 18.86 5.04
C TYR A 3 -30.74 18.84 3.52
N CYS A 4 -31.92 18.43 3.03
CA CYS A 4 -32.22 18.46 1.60
C CYS A 4 -32.62 19.86 1.13
N SER A 5 -33.05 20.76 2.02
CA SER A 5 -33.21 22.18 1.69
C SER A 5 -31.85 22.85 1.46
N ASP A 6 -30.87 22.51 2.29
CA ASP A 6 -29.63 23.31 2.41
C ASP A 6 -28.41 22.69 1.72
N ALA A 7 -28.50 21.43 1.27
CA ALA A 7 -27.37 20.77 0.63
C ALA A 7 -26.99 21.45 -0.69
N ASP A 8 -25.69 21.63 -0.91
CA ASP A 8 -25.14 22.06 -2.20
C ASP A 8 -24.72 20.88 -3.09
N PHE A 9 -24.49 19.71 -2.48
CA PHE A 9 -24.16 18.45 -3.16
C PHE A 9 -24.58 17.27 -2.27
N VAL A 10 -25.03 16.17 -2.88
CA VAL A 10 -25.44 14.97 -2.15
C VAL A 10 -24.68 13.74 -2.64
N PHE A 11 -23.95 13.09 -1.73
CA PHE A 11 -23.40 11.75 -1.96
C PHE A 11 -24.34 10.67 -1.41
N ASN A 12 -25.06 9.97 -2.30
CA ASN A 12 -25.87 8.83 -1.90
C ASN A 12 -25.03 7.53 -1.88
N LEU A 13 -24.36 7.30 -0.75
CA LEU A 13 -23.59 6.08 -0.46
C LEU A 13 -24.43 4.99 0.23
N ALA A 14 -25.71 5.27 0.53
CA ALA A 14 -26.56 4.33 1.24
C ALA A 14 -26.91 3.13 0.35
N GLY A 15 -26.77 1.92 0.91
CA GLY A 15 -27.08 0.69 0.20
C GLY A 15 -27.09 -0.54 1.11
N VAL A 16 -28.16 -1.31 1.02
CA VAL A 16 -28.27 -2.66 1.58
C VAL A 16 -27.52 -3.62 0.65
N ASN A 17 -26.52 -4.33 1.20
CA ASN A 17 -25.63 -5.23 0.45
C ASN A 17 -25.79 -6.73 0.80
N ARG A 18 -26.28 -7.05 2.01
CA ARG A 18 -26.55 -8.43 2.48
C ARG A 18 -27.79 -8.46 3.39
N PRO A 19 -29.00 -8.33 2.82
CA PRO A 19 -30.23 -8.44 3.58
C PRO A 19 -30.50 -9.90 3.97
N LYS A 20 -31.41 -10.09 4.93
CA LYS A 20 -31.90 -11.43 5.28
C LYS A 20 -32.88 -11.95 4.22
N GLU A 21 -33.67 -11.05 3.64
CA GLU A 21 -34.66 -11.33 2.61
C GLU A 21 -34.34 -10.57 1.31
N GLN A 22 -34.50 -11.22 0.15
CA GLN A 22 -34.17 -10.60 -1.14
C GLN A 22 -35.02 -9.36 -1.48
N SER A 23 -36.27 -9.31 -1.00
CA SER A 23 -37.18 -8.17 -1.18
C SER A 23 -36.68 -6.88 -0.51
N GLU A 24 -35.82 -6.99 0.51
CA GLU A 24 -35.26 -5.84 1.23
C GLU A 24 -34.30 -4.99 0.37
N PHE A 25 -33.71 -5.57 -0.69
CA PHE A 25 -32.91 -4.79 -1.63
C PHE A 25 -33.73 -3.71 -2.32
N MET A 26 -34.91 -4.09 -2.83
CA MET A 26 -35.81 -3.16 -3.51
C MET A 26 -36.39 -2.16 -2.51
N SER A 27 -36.98 -2.61 -1.41
CA SER A 27 -37.60 -1.68 -0.45
C SER A 27 -36.58 -0.76 0.23
N GLY A 28 -35.36 -1.23 0.49
CA GLY A 28 -34.31 -0.46 1.14
C GLY A 28 -33.64 0.54 0.20
N ASN A 29 -33.04 0.06 -0.89
CA ASN A 29 -32.23 0.90 -1.77
C ASN A 29 -33.09 1.86 -2.60
N PHE A 30 -34.13 1.31 -3.24
CA PHE A 30 -35.02 2.11 -4.08
C PHE A 30 -35.88 3.03 -3.21
N GLY A 31 -36.44 2.51 -2.11
CA GLY A 31 -37.28 3.30 -1.21
C GLY A 31 -36.55 4.51 -0.62
N PHE A 32 -35.32 4.34 -0.11
CA PHE A 32 -34.55 5.47 0.42
C PHE A 32 -34.17 6.49 -0.67
N ALA A 33 -33.74 6.01 -1.84
CA ALA A 33 -33.42 6.86 -2.98
C ALA A 33 -34.63 7.72 -3.41
N SER A 34 -35.81 7.12 -3.51
CA SER A 34 -37.05 7.85 -3.84
C SER A 34 -37.35 8.93 -2.80
N VAL A 35 -37.30 8.60 -1.51
CA VAL A 35 -37.54 9.57 -0.43
C VAL A 35 -36.55 10.73 -0.49
N LEU A 36 -35.26 10.46 -0.72
CA LEU A 36 -34.23 11.50 -0.87
C LEU A 36 -34.54 12.45 -2.02
N LEU A 37 -34.77 11.89 -3.21
CA LEU A 37 -35.00 12.66 -4.43
C LEU A 37 -36.32 13.45 -4.39
N ASP A 38 -37.38 12.85 -3.83
CA ASP A 38 -38.67 13.53 -3.65
C ASP A 38 -38.58 14.67 -2.62
N THR A 39 -37.73 14.49 -1.59
CA THR A 39 -37.49 15.55 -0.60
C THR A 39 -36.70 16.73 -1.20
N LEU A 40 -35.70 16.46 -2.05
CA LEU A 40 -34.99 17.51 -2.79
C LEU A 40 -35.94 18.27 -3.74
N LYS A 41 -36.77 17.54 -4.49
CA LYS A 41 -37.85 18.11 -5.33
C LYS A 41 -38.80 19.00 -4.52
N LYS A 42 -39.26 18.54 -3.36
CA LYS A 42 -40.17 19.28 -2.47
C LYS A 42 -39.60 20.64 -2.07
N HIS A 43 -38.29 20.73 -1.84
CA HIS A 43 -37.60 21.98 -1.50
C HIS A 43 -37.14 22.78 -2.71
N ASN A 44 -37.42 22.31 -3.93
CA ASN A 44 -36.89 22.88 -5.18
C ASN A 44 -35.36 23.02 -5.17
N ASN A 45 -34.67 22.14 -4.42
CA ASN A 45 -33.22 22.11 -4.36
C ASN A 45 -32.70 21.24 -5.52
N ARG A 46 -31.86 21.85 -6.36
CA ARG A 46 -31.25 21.22 -7.55
C ARG A 46 -29.78 20.83 -7.32
N ALA A 47 -29.39 20.66 -6.07
CA ALA A 47 -28.08 20.15 -5.69
C ALA A 47 -27.71 18.92 -6.55
N PRO A 48 -26.48 18.84 -7.09
CA PRO A 48 -26.03 17.65 -7.77
C PRO A 48 -26.08 16.43 -6.85
N VAL A 49 -26.47 15.28 -7.40
CA VAL A 49 -26.65 14.05 -6.62
C VAL A 49 -25.82 12.92 -7.23
N MET A 50 -24.90 12.37 -6.44
CA MET A 50 -24.11 11.19 -6.80
C MET A 50 -24.80 9.92 -6.29
N LEU A 51 -24.94 8.90 -7.15
CA LEU A 51 -25.41 7.56 -6.79
C LEU A 51 -24.25 6.55 -6.82
N ALA A 52 -24.01 5.92 -5.67
CA ALA A 52 -23.15 4.74 -5.58
C ALA A 52 -23.91 3.50 -6.09
N SER A 53 -23.89 3.31 -7.40
CA SER A 53 -24.34 2.06 -8.03
C SER A 53 -23.23 1.00 -7.98
N SER A 54 -23.41 -0.09 -8.72
CA SER A 54 -22.56 -1.27 -8.71
C SER A 54 -22.41 -1.80 -10.12
N ILE A 55 -21.25 -2.37 -10.44
CA ILE A 55 -21.04 -3.06 -11.72
C ILE A 55 -22.06 -4.19 -11.94
N GLN A 56 -22.63 -4.75 -10.87
CA GLN A 56 -23.71 -5.74 -10.99
C GLN A 56 -24.99 -5.19 -11.65
N ALA A 57 -25.17 -3.87 -11.71
CA ALA A 57 -26.31 -3.25 -12.40
C ALA A 57 -26.27 -3.45 -13.92
N THR A 58 -25.13 -3.86 -14.49
CA THR A 58 -25.07 -4.26 -15.91
C THR A 58 -25.94 -5.47 -16.22
N LEU A 59 -26.12 -6.38 -15.24
CA LEU A 59 -26.77 -7.68 -15.44
C LEU A 59 -26.13 -8.50 -16.58
N ILE A 60 -24.82 -8.35 -16.77
CA ILE A 60 -24.05 -9.11 -17.77
C ILE A 60 -23.26 -10.24 -17.09
N GLY A 61 -23.10 -11.36 -17.79
CA GLY A 61 -22.28 -12.49 -17.35
C GLY A 61 -22.70 -13.04 -15.98
N ARG A 62 -21.75 -13.07 -15.03
CA ARG A 62 -21.99 -13.58 -13.66
C ARG A 62 -23.02 -12.78 -12.85
N TYR A 63 -23.47 -11.63 -13.33
CA TYR A 63 -24.44 -10.77 -12.66
C TYR A 63 -25.87 -10.84 -13.23
N GLY A 64 -26.11 -11.58 -14.32
CA GLY A 64 -27.36 -11.46 -15.09
C GLY A 64 -28.66 -11.76 -14.35
N THR A 65 -28.61 -12.55 -13.28
CA THR A 65 -29.78 -12.86 -12.44
C THR A 65 -29.72 -12.22 -11.06
N SER A 66 -28.74 -11.34 -10.78
CA SER A 66 -28.55 -10.72 -9.47
C SER A 66 -29.67 -9.75 -9.11
N ASP A 67 -30.46 -10.07 -8.08
CA ASP A 67 -31.52 -9.17 -7.59
C ASP A 67 -30.95 -7.87 -7.00
N TYR A 68 -29.73 -7.93 -6.44
CA TYR A 68 -28.97 -6.73 -6.07
C TYR A 68 -28.65 -5.88 -7.30
N GLY A 69 -28.21 -6.50 -8.40
CA GLY A 69 -27.99 -5.84 -9.68
C GLY A 69 -29.25 -5.14 -10.20
N LYS A 70 -30.40 -5.85 -10.20
CA LYS A 70 -31.70 -5.28 -10.61
C LYS A 70 -32.11 -4.09 -9.75
N SER A 71 -31.92 -4.19 -8.43
CA SER A 71 -32.19 -3.09 -7.48
C SER A 71 -31.34 -1.86 -7.76
N LYS A 72 -30.05 -2.05 -8.04
CA LYS A 72 -29.14 -0.95 -8.39
C LYS A 72 -29.51 -0.32 -9.73
N LEU A 73 -29.79 -1.12 -10.77
CA LEU A 73 -30.23 -0.64 -12.07
C LEU A 73 -31.53 0.19 -11.98
N ALA A 74 -32.52 -0.27 -11.20
CA ALA A 74 -33.73 0.51 -10.96
C ALA A 74 -33.45 1.85 -10.26
N GLY A 75 -32.48 1.87 -9.33
CA GLY A 75 -32.00 3.10 -8.71
C GLY A 75 -31.32 4.06 -9.70
N GLU A 76 -30.54 3.54 -10.66
CA GLU A 76 -29.93 4.35 -11.72
C GLU A 76 -31.00 5.06 -12.55
N GLU A 77 -32.00 4.32 -13.05
CA GLU A 77 -33.09 4.89 -13.85
C GLU A 77 -33.86 5.96 -13.08
N LEU A 78 -34.14 5.74 -11.78
CA LEU A 78 -34.79 6.73 -10.92
C LEU A 78 -34.00 8.05 -10.84
N PHE A 79 -32.66 7.98 -10.73
CA PHE A 79 -31.80 9.17 -10.71
C PHE A 79 -31.78 9.89 -12.08
N PHE A 80 -31.74 9.13 -13.18
CA PHE A 80 -31.81 9.73 -14.52
C PHE A 80 -33.15 10.39 -14.80
N GLU A 81 -34.26 9.79 -14.38
CA GLU A 81 -35.61 10.39 -14.46
C GLU A 81 -35.71 11.66 -13.59
N TYR A 82 -35.15 11.65 -12.39
CA TYR A 82 -35.05 12.83 -11.53
C TYR A 82 -34.31 13.98 -12.20
N SER A 83 -33.16 13.68 -12.83
CA SER A 83 -32.37 14.68 -13.55
C SER A 83 -33.17 15.27 -14.72
N LYS A 84 -33.84 14.44 -15.53
CA LYS A 84 -34.71 14.89 -16.63
C LYS A 84 -35.85 15.80 -16.15
N ALA A 85 -36.46 15.45 -15.01
CA ALA A 85 -37.62 16.18 -14.48
C ALA A 85 -37.25 17.52 -13.81
N THR A 86 -36.06 17.62 -13.22
CA THR A 86 -35.68 18.78 -12.38
C THR A 86 -34.57 19.64 -12.99
N GLY A 87 -33.78 19.09 -13.91
CA GLY A 87 -32.55 19.70 -14.43
C GLY A 87 -31.37 19.63 -13.45
N ALA A 88 -31.50 18.92 -12.32
CA ALA A 88 -30.39 18.73 -11.39
C ALA A 88 -29.33 17.78 -11.99
N PRO A 89 -28.02 18.07 -11.86
CA PRO A 89 -26.97 17.16 -12.32
C PRO A 89 -26.98 15.86 -11.50
N VAL A 90 -26.77 14.73 -12.19
CA VAL A 90 -26.63 13.43 -11.53
C VAL A 90 -25.34 12.75 -11.98
N TYR A 91 -24.69 12.09 -11.01
CA TYR A 91 -23.45 11.36 -11.21
C TYR A 91 -23.68 9.91 -10.80
N VAL A 92 -23.75 9.01 -11.77
CA VAL A 92 -24.02 7.59 -11.50
C VAL A 92 -22.74 6.80 -11.72
N TYR A 93 -22.19 6.25 -10.64
CA TYR A 93 -20.99 5.41 -10.68
C TYR A 93 -21.35 3.94 -10.50
N ARG A 94 -20.90 3.06 -11.39
CA ARG A 94 -21.00 1.61 -11.19
C ARG A 94 -19.71 1.08 -10.60
N PHE A 95 -19.60 1.09 -9.28
CA PHE A 95 -18.36 0.65 -8.63
C PHE A 95 -18.14 -0.87 -8.73
N PRO A 96 -16.89 -1.31 -8.92
CA PRO A 96 -16.50 -2.70 -8.73
C PRO A 96 -16.41 -3.01 -7.22
N ASN A 97 -15.77 -4.12 -6.85
CA ASN A 97 -15.53 -4.38 -5.43
C ASN A 97 -14.56 -3.34 -4.86
N LEU A 98 -14.80 -2.89 -3.62
CA LEU A 98 -13.93 -1.91 -2.97
C LEU A 98 -13.04 -2.58 -1.93
N PHE A 99 -11.83 -2.04 -1.76
CA PHE A 99 -10.93 -2.40 -0.67
C PHE A 99 -10.21 -1.19 -0.09
N GLY A 100 -9.81 -1.32 1.18
CA GLY A 100 -9.15 -0.27 1.90
C GLY A 100 -9.30 -0.41 3.41
N LYS A 101 -8.72 0.56 4.11
CA LYS A 101 -8.88 0.73 5.56
C LYS A 101 -10.36 0.88 5.94
N TRP A 102 -10.70 0.43 7.14
CA TRP A 102 -12.02 0.57 7.79
C TRP A 102 -13.17 -0.21 7.15
N CYS A 103 -12.90 -1.02 6.12
CA CYS A 103 -13.89 -1.96 5.62
C CYS A 103 -14.19 -3.03 6.69
N ARG A 104 -15.47 -3.40 6.86
CA ARG A 104 -15.86 -4.38 7.88
C ARG A 104 -15.45 -5.79 7.46
N PRO A 105 -14.58 -6.50 8.21
CA PRO A 105 -14.23 -7.88 7.91
C PRO A 105 -15.39 -8.82 8.23
N ASN A 106 -15.38 -10.03 7.63
CA ASN A 106 -16.41 -11.07 7.83
C ASN A 106 -17.84 -10.58 7.52
N TYR A 107 -17.96 -9.58 6.65
CA TYR A 107 -19.24 -9.07 6.15
C TYR A 107 -19.32 -9.29 4.65
N ASN A 108 -19.01 -8.31 3.80
CA ASN A 108 -19.20 -8.40 2.34
C ASN A 108 -17.92 -8.22 1.51
N SER A 109 -16.76 -7.97 2.12
CA SER A 109 -15.48 -7.83 1.41
C SER A 109 -14.54 -9.01 1.71
N ALA A 110 -14.13 -9.71 0.65
CA ALA A 110 -13.12 -10.76 0.74
C ALA A 110 -11.77 -10.20 1.19
N VAL A 111 -11.33 -9.07 0.61
CA VAL A 111 -10.06 -8.43 0.95
C VAL A 111 -10.00 -8.02 2.42
N ALA A 112 -11.06 -7.39 2.95
CA ALA A 112 -11.13 -7.01 4.36
C ALA A 112 -11.07 -8.24 5.28
N THR A 113 -11.78 -9.31 4.90
CA THR A 113 -11.80 -10.57 5.64
C THR A 113 -10.42 -11.22 5.66
N PHE A 114 -9.74 -11.31 4.52
CA PHE A 114 -8.39 -11.88 4.44
C PHE A 114 -7.37 -11.04 5.19
N CYS A 115 -7.39 -9.71 5.03
CA CYS A 115 -6.49 -8.82 5.77
C CYS A 115 -6.65 -9.02 7.28
N ASN A 116 -7.90 -8.96 7.78
CA ASN A 116 -8.20 -9.17 9.20
C ASN A 116 -7.76 -10.54 9.69
N ASN A 117 -8.15 -11.60 8.99
CA ASN A 117 -7.93 -12.95 9.48
C ASN A 117 -6.44 -13.29 9.46
N ILE A 118 -5.71 -12.95 8.40
CA ILE A 118 -4.26 -13.18 8.32
C ILE A 118 -3.51 -12.37 9.37
N ALA A 119 -3.88 -11.09 9.58
CA ALA A 119 -3.28 -10.23 10.61
C ALA A 119 -3.50 -10.78 12.03
N ASN A 120 -4.65 -11.42 12.28
CA ASN A 120 -5.05 -11.93 13.59
C ASN A 120 -4.87 -13.46 13.74
N ASP A 121 -4.12 -14.10 12.85
CA ASP A 121 -3.90 -15.57 12.83
C ASP A 121 -5.19 -16.41 12.82
N LEU A 122 -6.26 -15.86 12.25
CA LEU A 122 -7.51 -16.56 12.03
C LEU A 122 -7.47 -17.30 10.68
N PRO A 123 -8.19 -18.42 10.54
CA PRO A 123 -8.26 -19.14 9.28
C PRO A 123 -8.91 -18.30 8.18
N ILE A 124 -8.44 -18.51 6.95
CA ILE A 124 -9.09 -18.03 5.73
C ILE A 124 -9.60 -19.23 4.93
N ARG A 125 -10.60 -18.98 4.08
CA ARG A 125 -11.11 -19.96 3.11
C ARG A 125 -11.02 -19.36 1.72
N VAL A 126 -10.39 -20.09 0.81
CA VAL A 126 -10.29 -19.74 -0.62
C VAL A 126 -10.82 -20.93 -1.40
N ASP A 127 -12.02 -20.81 -1.96
CA ASP A 127 -12.64 -21.91 -2.71
C ASP A 127 -11.97 -22.13 -4.07
N ASN A 128 -11.64 -21.05 -4.77
CA ASN A 128 -10.93 -21.09 -6.05
C ASN A 128 -9.93 -19.92 -6.16
N PRO A 129 -8.62 -20.19 -6.00
CA PRO A 129 -7.57 -19.17 -6.10
C PRO A 129 -7.55 -18.41 -7.42
N ALA A 130 -7.98 -19.04 -8.53
CA ALA A 130 -8.02 -18.43 -9.86
C ALA A 130 -9.22 -17.48 -10.07
N THR A 131 -10.05 -17.26 -9.05
CA THR A 131 -11.18 -16.33 -9.17
C THR A 131 -10.67 -14.90 -9.26
N GLU A 132 -11.03 -14.21 -10.35
CA GLU A 132 -10.66 -12.81 -10.59
C GLU A 132 -11.65 -11.83 -9.95
N LEU A 133 -11.07 -10.75 -9.39
CA LEU A 133 -11.75 -9.62 -8.80
C LEU A 133 -11.27 -8.32 -9.42
N ASP A 134 -12.24 -7.48 -9.78
CA ASP A 134 -12.01 -6.07 -10.07
C ASP A 134 -12.11 -5.30 -8.75
N LEU A 135 -11.03 -4.59 -8.40
CA LEU A 135 -10.88 -3.92 -7.13
C LEU A 135 -10.59 -2.43 -7.30
N LEU A 136 -11.38 -1.61 -6.63
CA LEU A 136 -11.19 -0.18 -6.50
C LEU A 136 -10.67 0.15 -5.10
N TYR A 137 -9.54 0.83 -5.02
CA TYR A 137 -8.98 1.25 -3.75
C TYR A 137 -9.68 2.49 -3.21
N ILE A 138 -9.92 2.53 -1.90
CA ILE A 138 -10.71 3.58 -1.26
C ILE A 138 -10.18 5.00 -1.51
N ASP A 139 -8.86 5.21 -1.58
CA ASP A 139 -8.33 6.56 -1.78
C ASP A 139 -8.47 7.01 -3.25
N ASP A 140 -8.49 6.09 -4.23
CA ASP A 140 -8.80 6.44 -5.62
C ASP A 140 -10.28 6.81 -5.76
N LEU A 141 -11.17 6.08 -5.05
CA LEU A 141 -12.58 6.45 -4.97
C LEU A 141 -12.73 7.86 -4.38
N VAL A 142 -12.10 8.13 -3.24
CA VAL A 142 -12.23 9.43 -2.56
C VAL A 142 -11.72 10.56 -3.45
N ALA A 143 -10.60 10.36 -4.18
CA ALA A 143 -10.12 11.34 -5.13
C ALA A 143 -11.18 11.66 -6.20
N GLU A 144 -11.80 10.64 -6.80
CA GLU A 144 -12.88 10.84 -7.78
C GLU A 144 -14.11 11.53 -7.18
N MET A 145 -14.46 11.25 -5.91
CA MET A 145 -15.56 11.94 -5.24
C MET A 145 -15.25 13.43 -5.06
N LEU A 146 -13.99 13.78 -4.77
CA LEU A 146 -13.57 15.17 -4.69
C LEU A 146 -13.58 15.83 -6.07
N ASP A 147 -13.13 15.13 -7.12
CA ASP A 147 -13.21 15.62 -8.50
C ASP A 147 -14.67 15.90 -8.91
N ALA A 148 -15.60 15.01 -8.55
CA ALA A 148 -17.03 15.22 -8.79
C ALA A 148 -17.61 16.45 -8.07
N LEU A 149 -17.14 16.77 -6.84
CA LEU A 149 -17.53 18.00 -6.15
C LEU A 149 -17.03 19.25 -6.87
N GLU A 150 -15.89 19.17 -7.54
CA GLU A 150 -15.28 20.27 -8.29
C GLU A 150 -15.78 20.35 -9.74
N GLY A 151 -16.69 19.46 -10.17
CA GLY A 151 -17.16 19.37 -11.56
C GLY A 151 -16.10 18.88 -12.54
N LYS A 152 -15.17 18.07 -12.06
CA LYS A 152 -14.07 17.43 -12.79
C LYS A 152 -14.24 15.92 -12.87
N GLU A 153 -15.46 15.41 -12.69
CA GLU A 153 -15.72 13.98 -12.73
C GLU A 153 -15.29 13.34 -14.05
N HIS A 154 -14.87 12.09 -13.99
CA HIS A 154 -14.59 11.32 -15.20
C HIS A 154 -15.88 10.65 -15.69
N ARG A 155 -16.22 10.86 -16.97
CA ARG A 155 -17.44 10.35 -17.60
C ARG A 155 -17.14 9.17 -18.53
N CYS A 156 -18.03 8.19 -18.56
CA CYS A 156 -17.89 7.01 -19.40
C CYS A 156 -19.23 6.50 -19.96
N GLU A 157 -19.10 5.62 -20.94
CA GLU A 157 -20.09 4.59 -21.25
C GLU A 157 -19.46 3.22 -20.98
N TYR A 158 -20.24 2.15 -21.13
CA TYR A 158 -19.77 0.78 -20.92
C TYR A 158 -19.80 -0.01 -22.22
N ASP A 159 -18.70 -0.71 -22.51
CA ASP A 159 -18.68 -1.84 -23.43
C ASP A 159 -18.66 -3.11 -22.58
N GLU A 160 -19.78 -3.82 -22.55
CA GLU A 160 -20.06 -4.88 -21.59
C GLU A 160 -19.83 -4.47 -20.12
N LEU A 161 -18.72 -4.88 -19.52
CA LEU A 161 -18.33 -4.57 -18.14
C LEU A 161 -17.24 -3.50 -18.05
N ASP A 162 -16.62 -3.15 -19.17
CA ASP A 162 -15.47 -2.26 -19.22
C ASP A 162 -15.92 -0.82 -19.50
N PRO A 163 -15.60 0.14 -18.61
CA PRO A 163 -15.87 1.54 -18.88
C PRO A 163 -14.90 2.07 -19.94
N PHE A 164 -15.43 2.80 -20.92
CA PHE A 164 -14.63 3.59 -21.84
C PHE A 164 -14.95 5.07 -21.68
N GLU A 165 -13.91 5.90 -21.59
CA GLU A 165 -14.04 7.32 -21.33
C GLU A 165 -14.81 8.01 -22.47
N LYS A 166 -15.81 8.80 -22.10
CA LYS A 166 -16.64 9.56 -23.02
C LYS A 166 -17.14 10.82 -22.32
N LYS A 167 -16.77 12.00 -22.85
CA LYS A 167 -17.05 13.30 -22.23
C LYS A 167 -18.54 13.56 -21.94
N ASP A 168 -19.42 13.09 -22.82
CA ASP A 168 -20.88 13.17 -22.70
C ASP A 168 -21.51 11.82 -22.28
N GLY A 169 -20.71 10.94 -21.66
CA GLY A 169 -21.14 9.63 -21.19
C GLY A 169 -22.21 9.71 -20.12
N ARG A 170 -23.14 8.75 -20.16
CA ARG A 170 -24.25 8.63 -19.20
C ARG A 170 -23.78 8.33 -17.77
N TYR A 171 -22.62 7.70 -17.61
CA TYR A 171 -22.10 7.27 -16.32
C TYR A 171 -20.82 8.02 -15.94
N CYS A 172 -20.43 7.90 -14.69
CA CYS A 172 -19.13 8.32 -14.20
C CYS A 172 -18.31 7.08 -13.76
N PHE A 173 -16.98 7.19 -13.78
CA PHE A 173 -16.10 6.10 -13.38
C PHE A 173 -14.87 6.61 -12.63
N VAL A 174 -14.23 5.71 -11.89
CA VAL A 174 -12.90 5.97 -11.32
C VAL A 174 -11.87 5.42 -12.30
N PRO A 175 -10.90 6.22 -12.80
CA PRO A 175 -9.98 5.78 -13.85
C PRO A 175 -9.03 4.63 -13.48
N THR A 176 -8.92 4.28 -12.19
CA THR A 176 -8.00 3.24 -11.71
C THR A 176 -8.75 2.11 -11.01
N THR A 177 -8.61 0.92 -11.56
CA THR A 177 -9.03 -0.36 -10.96
C THR A 177 -7.90 -1.37 -11.03
N HIS A 178 -7.95 -2.40 -10.19
CA HIS A 178 -6.97 -3.49 -10.14
C HIS A 178 -7.68 -4.80 -10.47
N HIS A 179 -7.15 -5.54 -11.44
CA HIS A 179 -7.63 -6.87 -11.80
C HIS A 179 -6.66 -7.89 -11.20
N VAL A 180 -7.13 -8.64 -10.20
CA VAL A 180 -6.29 -9.59 -9.45
C VAL A 180 -7.06 -10.84 -9.08
N THR A 181 -6.35 -11.94 -8.88
CA THR A 181 -6.95 -13.20 -8.41
C THR A 181 -6.99 -13.28 -6.88
N LEU A 182 -7.89 -14.14 -6.35
CA LEU A 182 -7.90 -14.44 -4.92
C LEU A 182 -6.56 -15.02 -4.44
N GLY A 183 -5.90 -15.83 -5.27
CA GLY A 183 -4.57 -16.39 -4.98
C GLY A 183 -3.51 -15.32 -4.78
N GLU A 184 -3.41 -14.38 -5.73
CA GLU A 184 -2.46 -13.26 -5.67
C GLU A 184 -2.64 -12.41 -4.42
N ILE A 185 -3.89 -12.14 -4.03
CA ILE A 185 -4.20 -11.40 -2.80
C ILE A 185 -3.64 -12.15 -1.58
N VAL A 186 -3.90 -13.45 -1.48
CA VAL A 186 -3.47 -14.28 -0.34
C VAL A 186 -1.95 -14.40 -0.29
N ASP A 187 -1.28 -14.59 -1.43
CA ASP A 187 0.17 -14.68 -1.50
C ASP A 187 0.86 -13.39 -1.06
N LEU A 188 0.33 -12.23 -1.49
CA LEU A 188 0.79 -10.92 -1.03
C LEU A 188 0.57 -10.75 0.47
N LEU A 189 -0.61 -11.08 1.00
CA LEU A 189 -0.89 -10.96 2.43
C LEU A 189 -0.01 -11.87 3.29
N ASN A 190 0.31 -13.08 2.81
CA ASN A 190 1.25 -13.97 3.48
C ASN A 190 2.68 -13.40 3.46
N THR A 191 3.09 -12.79 2.34
CA THR A 191 4.38 -12.08 2.25
C THR A 191 4.45 -10.93 3.26
N PHE A 192 3.38 -10.15 3.39
CA PHE A 192 3.29 -9.05 4.36
C PHE A 192 3.35 -9.55 5.80
N LYS A 193 2.64 -10.65 6.10
CA LYS A 193 2.66 -11.28 7.43
C LYS A 193 4.05 -11.77 7.82
N ALA A 194 4.83 -12.28 6.87
CA ALA A 194 6.19 -12.77 7.09
C ALA A 194 7.25 -11.65 7.15
N GLN A 195 6.90 -10.41 6.78
CA GLN A 195 7.86 -9.29 6.71
C GLN A 195 8.57 -9.01 8.04
N PRO A 196 7.91 -9.02 9.21
CA PRO A 196 8.59 -8.84 10.50
C PRO A 196 9.71 -9.85 10.79
N GLU A 197 9.59 -11.08 10.28
CA GLU A 197 10.56 -12.16 10.50
C GLU A 197 11.65 -12.18 9.43
N THR A 198 11.27 -11.92 8.18
CA THR A 198 12.18 -11.98 7.03
C THR A 198 12.89 -10.66 6.75
N LEU A 199 12.33 -9.55 7.24
CA LEU A 199 12.66 -8.16 6.95
C LEU A 199 12.49 -7.76 5.47
N VAL A 200 11.99 -8.67 4.62
CA VAL A 200 11.87 -8.46 3.18
C VAL A 200 10.62 -7.65 2.85
N ILE A 201 10.82 -6.44 2.32
CA ILE A 201 9.77 -5.63 1.72
C ILE A 201 9.61 -6.05 0.25
N PRO A 202 8.41 -6.48 -0.19
CA PRO A 202 8.14 -6.77 -1.59
C PRO A 202 8.16 -5.50 -2.45
N GLU A 203 8.16 -5.66 -3.76
CA GLU A 203 8.10 -4.52 -4.67
C GLU A 203 6.79 -3.74 -4.50
N MET A 204 6.90 -2.43 -4.27
CA MET A 204 5.77 -1.52 -4.05
C MET A 204 5.85 -0.32 -4.99
N SER A 205 5.81 -0.59 -6.29
CA SER A 205 5.83 0.45 -7.31
C SER A 205 4.64 1.42 -7.14
N LYS A 206 4.80 2.65 -7.65
CA LYS A 206 3.78 3.70 -7.55
C LYS A 206 2.45 3.18 -8.11
N ASN A 207 1.37 3.41 -7.37
CA ASN A 207 -0.01 3.00 -7.71
C ASN A 207 -0.26 1.49 -7.83
N SER A 208 0.72 0.63 -7.53
CA SER A 208 0.52 -0.82 -7.58
C SER A 208 -0.52 -1.31 -6.58
N PHE A 209 -1.16 -2.44 -6.94
CA PHE A 209 -2.05 -3.17 -6.05
C PHE A 209 -1.35 -3.57 -4.75
N ALA A 210 -0.12 -4.11 -4.83
CA ALA A 210 0.66 -4.54 -3.65
C ALA A 210 0.86 -3.41 -2.63
N LYS A 211 1.21 -2.19 -3.07
CA LYS A 211 1.36 -1.02 -2.19
C LYS A 211 0.06 -0.68 -1.45
N LYS A 212 -1.06 -0.64 -2.19
CA LYS A 212 -2.40 -0.31 -1.66
C LYS A 212 -2.91 -1.41 -0.73
N LEU A 213 -2.66 -2.68 -1.08
CA LEU A 213 -3.01 -3.83 -0.26
C LEU A 213 -2.19 -3.88 1.04
N TYR A 214 -0.88 -3.57 0.99
CA TYR A 214 -0.07 -3.54 2.21
C TYR A 214 -0.57 -2.48 3.19
N SER A 215 -0.85 -1.27 2.71
CA SER A 215 -1.45 -0.20 3.52
C SER A 215 -2.81 -0.62 4.10
N THR A 216 -3.61 -1.34 3.31
CA THR A 216 -4.89 -1.91 3.77
C THR A 216 -4.66 -2.94 4.86
N TYR A 217 -3.75 -3.90 4.67
CA TYR A 217 -3.41 -4.94 5.64
C TYR A 217 -2.96 -4.37 6.98
N LEU A 218 -2.07 -3.37 6.97
CA LEU A 218 -1.57 -2.71 8.19
C LEU A 218 -2.72 -2.12 9.03
N SER A 219 -3.81 -1.67 8.40
CA SER A 219 -4.98 -1.14 9.12
C SER A 219 -5.77 -2.19 9.93
N TYR A 220 -5.49 -3.48 9.73
CA TYR A 220 -6.09 -4.61 10.47
C TYR A 220 -5.11 -5.27 11.45
N LEU A 221 -3.87 -4.77 11.58
CA LEU A 221 -2.93 -5.32 12.55
C LEU A 221 -3.44 -5.15 13.98
N PRO A 222 -3.43 -6.21 14.81
CA PRO A 222 -3.73 -6.06 16.23
C PRO A 222 -2.57 -5.34 16.93
N ALA A 223 -2.88 -4.59 17.99
CA ALA A 223 -1.90 -3.78 18.72
C ALA A 223 -0.57 -4.51 19.07
N PRO A 224 -0.57 -5.79 19.52
CA PRO A 224 0.67 -6.51 19.83
C PRO A 224 1.58 -6.78 18.63
N LYS A 225 1.08 -6.66 17.39
CA LYS A 225 1.84 -6.91 16.15
C LYS A 225 2.27 -5.63 15.43
N VAL A 226 1.90 -4.46 15.96
CA VAL A 226 2.30 -3.17 15.39
C VAL A 226 3.81 -2.93 15.56
N ALA A 227 4.40 -3.50 16.62
CA ALA A 227 5.83 -3.49 16.87
C ALA A 227 6.37 -4.92 16.88
N PHE A 228 7.59 -5.11 16.38
CA PHE A 228 8.30 -6.37 16.42
C PHE A 228 9.79 -6.12 16.73
N PRO A 229 10.45 -7.00 17.51
CA PRO A 229 11.85 -6.84 17.83
C PRO A 229 12.73 -7.20 16.62
N LEU A 230 13.89 -6.55 16.52
CA LEU A 230 14.93 -6.92 15.57
C LEU A 230 16.00 -7.78 16.24
N LYS A 231 16.58 -8.72 15.48
CA LYS A 231 17.66 -9.56 15.97
C LYS A 231 18.98 -8.77 16.00
N MET A 232 19.39 -8.35 17.19
CA MET A 232 20.70 -7.75 17.42
C MET A 232 21.76 -8.85 17.60
N ASN A 233 22.80 -8.87 16.77
CA ASN A 233 23.98 -9.71 16.97
C ASN A 233 24.97 -8.92 17.84
N VAL A 234 25.03 -9.23 19.13
CA VAL A 234 25.77 -8.45 20.14
C VAL A 234 27.02 -9.20 20.58
N ASP A 235 28.14 -8.48 20.67
CA ASP A 235 29.40 -8.95 21.25
C ASP A 235 30.12 -7.81 22.01
N ALA A 236 31.36 -8.06 22.48
CA ALA A 236 32.13 -7.06 23.22
C ALA A 236 32.47 -5.79 22.41
N ARG A 237 32.37 -5.84 21.09
CA ARG A 237 32.68 -4.74 20.16
C ARG A 237 31.46 -3.86 19.90
N GLY A 238 30.26 -4.29 20.30
CA GLY A 238 28.99 -3.59 20.09
C GLY A 238 27.94 -4.51 19.48
N SER A 239 27.25 -4.06 18.43
CA SER A 239 26.20 -4.86 17.78
C SER A 239 26.08 -4.65 16.28
N PHE A 240 25.55 -5.65 15.58
CA PHE A 240 25.10 -5.54 14.18
C PHE A 240 23.66 -6.04 14.06
N THR A 241 22.79 -5.23 13.44
CA THR A 241 21.35 -5.49 13.35
C THR A 241 20.85 -5.23 11.93
N GLU A 242 20.26 -6.24 11.30
CA GLU A 242 19.57 -6.06 10.03
C GLU A 242 18.25 -5.30 10.26
N LEU A 243 17.95 -4.30 9.42
CA LEU A 243 16.71 -3.51 9.54
C LEU A 243 15.67 -3.90 8.50
N LEU A 244 16.04 -3.80 7.22
CA LEU A 244 15.14 -3.97 6.09
C LEU A 244 15.90 -4.59 4.92
N LYS A 245 15.26 -5.53 4.24
CA LYS A 245 15.73 -6.12 2.99
C LYS A 245 14.73 -5.76 1.90
N THR A 246 15.21 -5.43 0.72
CA THR A 246 14.36 -5.28 -0.44
C THR A 246 14.68 -6.39 -1.41
N LYS A 247 13.69 -6.83 -2.19
CA LYS A 247 13.90 -7.91 -3.17
C LYS A 247 14.97 -7.55 -4.22
N ASN A 248 15.01 -6.28 -4.64
CA ASN A 248 15.79 -5.84 -5.82
C ASN A 248 16.74 -4.66 -5.56
N CYS A 249 16.71 -4.02 -4.39
CA CYS A 249 17.42 -2.77 -4.12
C CYS A 249 18.28 -2.84 -2.85
N GLY A 250 18.80 -4.04 -2.55
CA GLY A 250 19.71 -4.25 -1.44
C GLY A 250 19.06 -4.31 -0.07
N GLN A 251 19.90 -4.13 0.95
CA GLN A 251 19.58 -4.31 2.36
C GLN A 251 20.13 -3.15 3.20
N VAL A 252 19.39 -2.75 4.24
CA VAL A 252 19.84 -1.78 5.25
C VAL A 252 20.05 -2.48 6.59
N SER A 253 21.17 -2.16 7.24
CA SER A 253 21.55 -2.63 8.57
C SER A 253 22.09 -1.47 9.41
N ILE A 254 22.14 -1.65 10.73
CA ILE A 254 22.83 -0.76 11.66
C ILE A 254 23.98 -1.52 12.31
N ASN A 255 25.15 -0.90 12.27
CA ASN A 255 26.30 -1.28 13.09
C ASN A 255 26.46 -0.26 14.24
N ILE A 256 26.63 -0.77 15.45
CA ILE A 256 27.01 0.00 16.63
C ILE A 256 28.37 -0.50 17.08
N SER A 257 29.35 0.40 17.16
CA SER A 257 30.72 0.10 17.61
C SER A 257 31.01 0.81 18.93
N LYS A 258 31.50 0.07 19.92
CA LYS A 258 31.96 0.66 21.20
C LYS A 258 33.18 1.57 21.02
N PRO A 259 33.51 2.43 22.00
CA PRO A 259 34.71 3.25 21.97
C PRO A 259 35.98 2.50 21.57
N GLY A 260 36.80 3.09 20.69
CA GLY A 260 38.07 2.51 20.20
C GLY A 260 37.96 1.24 19.36
N VAL A 261 36.75 0.77 19.03
CA VAL A 261 36.55 -0.48 18.28
C VAL A 261 36.77 -0.26 16.79
N THR A 262 37.52 -1.19 16.19
CA THR A 262 37.60 -1.39 14.74
C THR A 262 36.73 -2.57 14.29
N LYS A 263 35.92 -2.38 13.25
CA LYS A 263 35.16 -3.43 12.55
C LYS A 263 35.41 -3.36 11.05
N GLY A 264 35.13 -4.44 10.33
CA GLY A 264 35.46 -4.59 8.91
C GLY A 264 36.64 -5.52 8.73
N GLN A 265 37.74 -5.03 8.14
CA GLN A 265 38.93 -5.80 7.75
C GLN A 265 38.59 -6.91 6.76
N HIS A 266 37.85 -6.56 5.72
CA HIS A 266 37.51 -7.46 4.63
C HIS A 266 37.24 -6.68 3.34
N TRP A 267 37.16 -7.43 2.24
CA TRP A 267 36.82 -6.91 0.92
C TRP A 267 35.83 -7.83 0.19
N HIS A 268 35.32 -7.35 -0.94
CA HIS A 268 34.31 -8.01 -1.76
C HIS A 268 34.69 -8.00 -3.25
N HIS A 269 34.27 -9.01 -4.01
CA HIS A 269 34.43 -8.98 -5.48
C HIS A 269 33.38 -8.12 -6.17
N SER A 270 32.12 -8.22 -5.76
CA SER A 270 30.96 -7.59 -6.42
C SER A 270 30.01 -6.92 -5.44
N LYS A 271 29.95 -7.38 -4.18
CA LYS A 271 29.25 -6.66 -3.12
C LYS A 271 29.89 -5.28 -2.92
N TRP A 272 29.04 -4.29 -2.70
CA TRP A 272 29.44 -2.94 -2.34
C TRP A 272 28.41 -2.30 -1.44
N GLU A 273 28.86 -1.32 -0.66
CA GLU A 273 28.07 -0.76 0.43
C GLU A 273 28.15 0.77 0.47
N PHE A 274 27.19 1.37 1.16
CA PHE A 274 27.28 2.72 1.70
C PHE A 274 27.41 2.66 3.21
N PHE A 275 28.46 3.25 3.75
CA PHE A 275 28.58 3.51 5.19
C PHE A 275 28.22 4.97 5.48
N ILE A 276 27.26 5.16 6.39
CA ILE A 276 26.71 6.47 6.75
C ILE A 276 26.71 6.56 8.28
N VAL A 277 27.64 7.32 8.84
CA VAL A 277 27.67 7.61 10.28
C VAL A 277 26.58 8.62 10.60
N VAL A 278 25.70 8.28 11.54
CA VAL A 278 24.57 9.12 11.98
C VAL A 278 24.69 9.57 13.44
N SER A 279 25.61 8.97 14.20
CA SER A 279 25.94 9.37 15.57
C SER A 279 27.37 8.95 15.90
N GLY A 280 28.09 9.77 16.67
CA GLY A 280 29.49 9.56 17.03
C GLY A 280 30.47 10.05 15.97
N HIS A 281 31.75 9.71 16.16
CA HIS A 281 32.88 10.12 15.33
C HIS A 281 33.79 8.93 15.02
N GLY A 282 34.16 8.76 13.76
CA GLY A 282 34.93 7.60 13.33
C GLY A 282 35.80 7.87 12.10
N LEU A 283 36.63 6.88 11.79
CA LEU A 283 37.48 6.83 10.60
C LEU A 283 37.11 5.61 9.77
N ILE A 284 36.79 5.81 8.50
CA ILE A 284 36.65 4.74 7.52
C ILE A 284 37.94 4.71 6.70
N GLN A 285 38.51 3.51 6.53
CA GLN A 285 39.71 3.33 5.73
C GLN A 285 39.46 2.32 4.62
N GLU A 286 40.03 2.56 3.43
CA GLU A 286 39.97 1.64 2.29
C GLU A 286 41.33 1.50 1.62
N ARG A 287 41.78 0.26 1.35
CA ARG A 287 43.01 -0.03 0.60
C ARG A 287 42.75 -1.05 -0.49
N LYS A 288 43.23 -0.78 -1.70
CA LYS A 288 43.09 -1.67 -2.84
C LYS A 288 43.82 -3.00 -2.61
N ILE A 289 43.20 -4.11 -3.00
CA ILE A 289 43.86 -5.42 -2.93
C ILE A 289 45.04 -5.47 -3.91
N GLY A 290 46.22 -5.82 -3.38
CA GLY A 290 47.49 -5.89 -4.10
C GLY A 290 48.43 -4.71 -3.82
N ASP A 291 47.91 -3.59 -3.31
CA ASP A 291 48.73 -2.43 -2.94
C ASP A 291 49.45 -2.67 -1.59
N PRO A 292 50.61 -2.03 -1.35
CA PRO A 292 51.29 -2.10 -0.06
C PRO A 292 50.40 -1.62 1.09
N ALA A 293 50.48 -2.29 2.25
CA ALA A 293 49.78 -1.89 3.47
C ALA A 293 50.53 -0.72 4.13
N ASP A 294 50.40 0.47 3.54
CA ASP A 294 50.94 1.72 4.07
C ASP A 294 49.93 2.88 3.92
N GLU A 295 50.23 3.98 4.62
CA GLU A 295 49.37 5.16 4.66
C GLU A 295 49.21 5.83 3.28
N ALA A 296 50.22 5.74 2.41
CA ALA A 296 50.19 6.36 1.10
C ALA A 296 49.21 5.69 0.13
N HIS A 297 48.87 4.41 0.36
CA HIS A 297 47.92 3.63 -0.43
C HIS A 297 46.57 3.42 0.26
N THR A 298 46.38 4.01 1.44
CA THR A 298 45.15 3.90 2.22
C THR A 298 44.33 5.18 2.09
N LEU A 299 43.11 5.06 1.57
CA LEU A 299 42.12 6.13 1.58
C LEU A 299 41.56 6.26 3.00
N ASN A 300 41.55 7.49 3.53
CA ASN A 300 41.09 7.78 4.89
C ASN A 300 39.95 8.79 4.85
N PHE A 301 38.82 8.43 5.48
CA PHE A 301 37.62 9.25 5.54
C PHE A 301 37.17 9.43 6.98
N GLU A 302 37.43 10.61 7.54
CA GLU A 302 36.90 11.00 8.84
C GLU A 302 35.40 11.33 8.70
N VAL A 303 34.57 10.70 9.52
CA VAL A 303 33.10 10.70 9.40
C VAL A 303 32.44 10.93 10.76
N SER A 304 31.37 11.72 10.78
CA SER A 304 30.65 12.03 12.03
C SER A 304 29.14 12.16 11.83
N GLY A 305 28.39 12.02 12.92
CA GLY A 305 26.96 12.30 12.95
C GLY A 305 26.63 13.79 12.81
N GLU A 306 27.58 14.69 13.10
CA GLU A 306 27.40 16.15 12.93
C GLU A 306 27.38 16.55 11.45
N LYS A 307 28.10 15.81 10.61
CA LYS A 307 28.14 16.00 9.15
C LYS A 307 28.00 14.67 8.44
N ILE A 308 26.74 14.24 8.30
CA ILE A 308 26.37 12.98 7.65
C ILE A 308 26.93 12.94 6.22
N THR A 309 27.81 11.98 5.98
CA THR A 309 28.49 11.74 4.70
C THR A 309 28.39 10.26 4.38
N ALA A 310 28.05 9.92 3.13
CA ALA A 310 28.03 8.53 2.66
C ALA A 310 29.35 8.19 2.00
N ILE A 311 29.98 7.10 2.43
CA ILE A 311 31.20 6.56 1.83
C ILE A 311 30.87 5.25 1.11
N HIS A 312 31.32 5.12 -0.13
CA HIS A 312 31.18 3.90 -0.93
C HIS A 312 32.27 2.90 -0.54
N MET A 313 31.91 1.73 -0.01
CA MET A 313 32.87 0.64 0.16
C MET A 313 33.14 0.03 -1.22
N LEU A 314 34.34 0.24 -1.75
CA LEU A 314 34.68 -0.12 -3.12
C LEU A 314 34.95 -1.63 -3.26
N PRO A 315 34.35 -2.32 -4.26
CA PRO A 315 34.78 -3.68 -4.61
C PRO A 315 36.27 -3.74 -4.93
N GLY A 316 36.94 -4.80 -4.47
CA GLY A 316 38.39 -4.94 -4.60
C GLY A 316 39.22 -4.05 -3.67
N TYR A 317 38.59 -3.39 -2.69
CA TYR A 317 39.28 -2.69 -1.60
C TYR A 317 38.91 -3.36 -0.28
N THR A 318 39.93 -3.67 0.52
CA THR A 318 39.69 -3.99 1.92
C THR A 318 39.37 -2.71 2.67
N HIS A 319 38.43 -2.79 3.59
CA HIS A 319 37.96 -1.63 4.31
C HIS A 319 37.67 -1.92 5.77
N ASN A 320 37.77 -0.88 6.59
CA ASN A 320 37.42 -0.91 8.00
C ASN A 320 36.70 0.37 8.43
N ILE A 321 36.10 0.33 9.61
CA ILE A 321 35.57 1.49 10.32
C ILE A 321 36.01 1.45 11.77
N ILE A 322 36.53 2.56 12.26
CA ILE A 322 37.11 2.74 13.58
C ILE A 322 36.28 3.77 14.34
N ASN A 323 35.84 3.44 15.55
CA ASN A 323 35.30 4.45 16.47
C ASN A 323 36.45 5.24 17.09
N LEU A 324 36.53 6.54 16.78
CA LEU A 324 37.57 7.43 17.29
C LEU A 324 37.21 8.05 18.65
N SER A 325 36.02 7.78 19.17
CA SER A 325 35.62 8.23 20.51
C SER A 325 36.12 7.30 21.59
N ASP A 326 36.50 7.89 22.74
CA ASP A 326 36.85 7.17 23.97
C ASP A 326 35.63 6.88 24.85
N THR A 327 34.48 7.50 24.57
CA THR A 327 33.32 7.50 25.49
C THR A 327 31.99 7.17 24.83
N GLU A 328 31.84 7.45 23.54
CA GLU A 328 30.57 7.33 22.83
C GLU A 328 30.56 6.16 21.85
N ASP A 329 29.41 5.52 21.70
CA ASP A 329 29.20 4.52 20.66
C ASP A 329 29.10 5.20 19.28
N LEU A 330 29.74 4.60 18.28
CA LEU A 330 29.59 4.99 16.88
C LEU A 330 28.41 4.23 16.26
N VAL A 331 27.43 4.95 15.71
CA VAL A 331 26.26 4.37 15.03
C VAL A 331 26.35 4.63 13.54
N THR A 332 26.45 3.54 12.78
CA THR A 332 26.61 3.55 11.34
C THR A 332 25.44 2.83 10.68
N VAL A 333 24.72 3.54 9.80
CA VAL A 333 23.77 2.92 8.87
C VAL A 333 24.57 2.37 7.69
N MET A 334 24.33 1.11 7.36
CA MET A 334 24.98 0.41 6.27
C MET A 334 23.92 -0.02 5.27
N TRP A 335 24.06 0.40 4.02
CA TRP A 335 23.30 -0.18 2.92
C TRP A 335 24.24 -1.07 2.10
N ALA A 336 23.80 -2.28 1.74
CA ALA A 336 24.50 -3.20 0.85
C ALA A 336 23.67 -3.44 -0.40
N ASN A 337 24.31 -3.59 -1.56
CA ASN A 337 23.61 -3.80 -2.84
C ASN A 337 22.84 -5.12 -2.93
N GLU A 338 23.17 -6.09 -2.08
CA GLU A 338 22.52 -7.39 -2.01
C GLU A 338 22.38 -7.86 -0.55
N PRO A 339 21.36 -8.68 -0.23
CA PRO A 339 21.24 -9.29 1.08
C PRO A 339 22.41 -10.24 1.39
N PHE A 340 22.74 -10.41 2.67
CA PHE A 340 23.78 -11.36 3.07
C PHE A 340 23.35 -12.83 2.85
N ASP A 341 24.14 -13.58 2.06
CA ASP A 341 24.01 -15.04 1.90
C ASP A 341 25.21 -15.74 2.54
N PRO A 342 25.04 -16.52 3.63
CA PRO A 342 26.14 -17.24 4.26
C PRO A 342 26.78 -18.32 3.38
N THR A 343 26.09 -18.80 2.35
CA THR A 343 26.61 -19.81 1.39
C THR A 343 27.57 -19.18 0.38
N TYR A 344 27.29 -17.94 -0.01
CA TYR A 344 28.07 -17.14 -0.96
C TYR A 344 28.27 -15.73 -0.40
N PRO A 345 29.08 -15.56 0.66
CA PRO A 345 29.13 -14.29 1.40
C PRO A 345 29.80 -13.13 0.66
N ASP A 346 30.51 -13.44 -0.43
CA ASP A 346 31.40 -12.52 -1.18
C ASP A 346 32.27 -11.65 -0.25
N THR A 347 32.74 -12.21 0.87
CA THR A 347 33.44 -11.45 1.91
C THR A 347 34.73 -12.17 2.28
N PHE A 348 35.86 -11.50 2.12
CA PHE A 348 37.19 -12.08 2.32
C PHE A 348 37.99 -11.24 3.31
N PHE A 349 38.45 -11.87 4.39
CA PHE A 349 39.22 -11.18 5.42
C PHE A 349 40.57 -10.70 4.89
N GLN A 350 40.89 -9.43 5.13
CA GLN A 350 42.20 -8.82 4.88
C GLN A 350 42.30 -7.51 5.66
N GLU A 351 43.42 -7.25 6.33
CA GLU A 351 43.60 -5.96 7.01
C GLU A 351 43.88 -4.84 6.00
N VAL A 352 43.32 -3.65 6.29
CA VAL A 352 43.65 -2.39 5.62
C VAL A 352 45.12 -2.07 5.80
#